data_AF-A0A497QDA7-F1
#
_entry.id   AF-A0A497QDA7-F1
#
_cell.length_a   1.000
_cell.length_b   1.000
_cell.length_c   1.000
_cell.angle_alpha   90.00
_cell.angle_beta   90.00
_cell.angle_gamma   90.00
#
_symmetry.space_group_name_H-M   'P 1'
#
loop_
_entity.id
_entity.type
_entity.pdbx_description
1 polymer ?
#
loop_
_entity_poly.entity_id
_entity_poly.type
_entity_poly.pdbx_seq_one_letter_code
_entity_poly.pdbx_strand_id
1 'polypeptide(L)'
;VIITEERREGAYSGIAVLANLISPAFAILIISASHLLTGYQTHEEGVSIIQTPEAKFGIRLHFALIPLIICLIAILLFMKMYKLTPTIAEDNRKKLVDLGF
;
A
#
# COMPACT_ATOMS: atom_id res chain seq x y z
N VAL A 1 -2.88 12.81 -20.76
CA VAL A 1 -3.67 13.22 -21.94
C VAL A 1 -4.52 14.42 -21.59
N ILE A 2 -5.61 14.30 -20.84
CA ILE A 2 -6.57 15.43 -20.64
C ILE A 2 -5.95 16.69 -19.99
N ILE A 3 -4.96 16.54 -19.10
CA ILE A 3 -4.34 17.67 -18.38
C ILE A 3 -3.07 18.17 -19.06
N THR A 4 -2.30 17.27 -19.69
CA THR A 4 -0.93 17.52 -20.16
C THR A 4 -0.80 17.46 -21.69
N GLU A 5 -1.87 17.13 -22.40
CA GLU A 5 -1.94 16.80 -23.84
C GLU A 5 -1.07 15.61 -24.29
N GLU A 6 -0.12 15.18 -23.46
CA GLU A 6 0.75 14.04 -23.69
C GLU A 6 0.22 12.74 -23.07
N ARG A 7 0.51 11.60 -23.72
CA ARG A 7 0.32 10.26 -23.13
C ARG A 7 1.46 9.94 -22.17
N ARG A 8 1.16 9.93 -20.87
CA ARG A 8 2.11 9.65 -19.79
C ARG A 8 1.77 8.38 -18.99
N GLU A 9 0.86 7.56 -19.49
CA GLU A 9 0.39 6.32 -18.85
C GLU A 9 1.55 5.39 -18.50
N GLY A 10 2.52 5.25 -19.41
CA GLY A 10 3.72 4.44 -19.18
C GLY A 10 4.59 4.95 -18.02
N ALA A 11 4.77 6.27 -17.90
CA ALA A 11 5.53 6.86 -16.80
C ALA A 11 4.82 6.66 -15.45
N TYR A 12 3.50 6.86 -15.40
CA TYR A 12 2.71 6.62 -14.19
C TYR A 12 2.70 5.13 -13.81
N SER A 13 2.57 4.23 -14.78
CA SER A 13 2.68 2.78 -14.57
C SER A 13 4.06 2.39 -14.03
N GLY A 14 5.13 2.97 -14.58
CA GLY A 14 6.50 2.76 -14.09
C GLY A 14 6.69 3.16 -12.63
N ILE A 15 6.12 4.30 -12.20
CA ILE A 15 6.15 4.73 -10.79
C ILE A 15 5.39 3.73 -9.90
N ALA A 16 4.24 3.23 -10.34
CA ALA A 16 3.48 2.22 -9.59
C ALA A 16 4.26 0.91 -9.45
N VAL A 17 4.94 0.45 -10.51
CA VAL A 17 5.82 -0.72 -10.46
C VAL A 17 6.98 -0.51 -9.49
N LEU A 18 7.64 0.66 -9.54
CA LEU A 18 8.71 0.98 -8.60
C LEU A 18 8.23 0.94 -7.15
N ALA A 19 7.07 1.51 -6.84
CA ALA A 19 6.49 1.47 -5.50
C ALA A 19 6.24 0.02 -5.03
N ASN A 20 5.74 -0.84 -5.93
CA ASN A 20 5.53 -2.25 -5.63
C ASN A 20 6.83 -3.01 -5.37
N LEU A 21 7.93 -2.66 -6.04
CA LEU A 21 9.24 -3.28 -5.82
C LEU A 21 9.83 -2.94 -4.45
N ILE A 22 9.58 -1.74 -3.93
CA ILE A 22 10.12 -1.29 -2.64
C ILE A 22 9.21 -1.72 -1.48
N SER A 23 7.92 -1.95 -1.72
CA SER A 23 6.92 -2.34 -0.70
C SER A 23 7.34 -3.51 0.20
N PRO A 24 7.90 -4.64 -0.31
CA PRO A 24 8.35 -5.74 0.54
C PRO A 24 9.45 -5.35 1.53
N ALA A 25 10.33 -4.41 1.18
CA ALA A 25 11.37 -3.93 2.10
C ALA A 25 10.74 -3.22 3.31
N PHE A 26 9.72 -2.40 3.09
CA PHE A 26 8.96 -1.77 4.18
C PHE A 26 8.22 -2.80 5.04
N ALA A 27 7.65 -3.84 4.44
CA ALA A 27 7.00 -4.92 5.18
C ALA A 27 7.99 -5.63 6.12
N ILE A 28 9.18 -5.99 5.62
CA ILE A 28 10.24 -6.62 6.43
C ILE A 28 10.67 -5.70 7.58
N LEU A 29 10.82 -4.39 7.33
CA LEU A 29 11.16 -3.43 8.37
C LEU A 29 10.10 -3.37 9.48
N ILE A 30 8.81 -3.36 9.12
CA ILE A 30 7.69 -3.35 10.07
C ILE A 30 7.68 -4.64 10.90
N ILE A 31 7.80 -5.80 10.25
CA ILE A 31 7.82 -7.11 10.93
C ILE A 31 9.00 -7.17 11.91
N SER A 32 10.20 -6.78 11.45
CA SER A 32 11.42 -6.80 12.26
C SER A 32 11.32 -5.85 13.45
N ALA A 33 10.83 -4.63 13.24
CA ALA A 33 10.60 -3.66 14.30
C ALA A 33 9.60 -4.18 15.33
N SER A 34 8.49 -4.77 14.87
CA SER A 34 7.49 -5.35 15.78
C SER A 34 8.08 -6.49 16.61
N HIS A 35 8.83 -7.40 15.99
CA HIS A 35 9.45 -8.53 16.71
C HIS A 35 10.49 -8.07 17.72
N LEU A 36 11.31 -7.08 17.36
CA LEU A 36 12.33 -6.50 18.25
C LEU A 36 11.68 -5.83 19.47
N LEU A 37 10.62 -5.05 19.25
CA LEU A 37 9.94 -4.31 20.32
C LEU A 37 9.13 -5.20 21.26
N THR A 38 8.60 -6.32 20.78
CA THR A 38 7.78 -7.22 21.59
C THR A 38 8.54 -8.43 22.13
N GLY A 39 9.86 -8.47 21.97
CA GLY A 39 10.71 -9.54 22.51
C GLY A 39 10.45 -10.90 21.89
N TYR A 40 10.14 -10.93 20.58
CA TYR A 40 9.92 -12.18 19.85
C TYR A 40 11.18 -13.05 19.91
N GLN A 41 11.02 -14.30 20.34
CA GLN A 41 12.12 -15.26 20.43
C GLN A 41 12.20 -16.06 19.13
N THR A 42 13.33 -16.01 18.45
CA THR A 42 13.54 -16.78 17.22
C THR A 42 13.58 -18.27 17.54
N HIS A 43 13.00 -19.09 16.67
CA HIS A 43 13.03 -20.54 16.85
C HIS A 43 14.47 -21.05 16.71
N GLU A 44 14.93 -21.87 17.66
CA GLU A 44 16.19 -22.61 17.58
C GLU A 44 15.90 -24.09 17.36
N GLU A 45 16.69 -24.76 16.53
CA GLU A 45 16.47 -26.18 16.21
C GLU A 45 16.51 -27.04 17.49
N GLY A 46 15.47 -27.86 17.67
CA GLY A 46 15.36 -28.75 18.84
C GLY A 46 14.80 -28.11 20.11
N VAL A 47 14.46 -26.81 20.11
CA VAL A 47 13.92 -26.11 21.28
C VAL A 47 12.48 -25.66 21.01
N SER A 48 11.51 -26.20 21.77
CA SER A 48 10.14 -25.68 21.74
C SER A 48 10.06 -24.39 22.54
N ILE A 49 9.89 -23.27 21.85
CA ILE A 49 9.78 -21.94 22.47
C ILE A 49 8.32 -21.52 22.55
N ILE A 50 7.84 -21.26 23.76
CA ILE A 50 6.53 -20.65 23.99
C ILE A 50 6.70 -19.13 23.99
N GLN A 51 6.16 -18.47 22.96
CA GLN A 51 6.19 -17.01 22.87
C GLN A 51 5.41 -16.36 24.02
N THR A 52 5.95 -15.26 24.52
CA THR A 52 5.28 -14.44 25.54
C THR A 52 3.99 -13.81 24.98
N PRO A 53 3.04 -13.41 25.84
CA PRO A 53 1.84 -12.68 25.40
C PRO A 53 2.17 -11.43 24.59
N GLU A 54 3.23 -10.72 24.94
CA GLU A 54 3.71 -9.52 24.25
C GLU A 54 4.20 -9.86 22.83
N ALA A 55 5.00 -10.91 22.68
CA ALA A 55 5.45 -11.39 21.38
C ALA A 55 4.28 -11.80 20.47
N LYS A 56 3.27 -12.51 21.03
CA LYS A 56 2.03 -12.84 20.32
C LYS A 56 1.24 -11.59 19.92
N PHE A 57 1.24 -10.55 20.75
CA PHE A 57 0.63 -9.27 20.42
C PHE A 57 1.36 -8.60 19.26
N GLY A 58 2.70 -8.56 19.25
CA GLY A 58 3.50 -8.04 18.14
C GLY A 58 3.20 -8.75 16.82
N ILE A 59 3.09 -10.08 16.83
CA ILE A 59 2.69 -10.85 15.64
C ILE A 59 1.33 -10.38 15.13
N ARG A 60 0.32 -10.29 16.01
CA ARG A 60 -1.02 -9.81 15.62
C ARG A 60 -1.01 -8.36 15.12
N LEU A 61 -0.12 -7.53 15.66
CA LEU A 61 0.02 -6.13 15.28
C LEU A 61 0.43 -5.99 13.82
N HIS A 62 1.51 -6.66 13.40
CA HIS A 62 2.02 -6.55 12.03
C HIS A 62 1.24 -7.39 11.01
N PHE A 63 0.57 -8.47 11.43
CA PHE A 63 -0.29 -9.26 10.54
C PHE A 63 -1.68 -8.65 10.31
N ALA A 64 -2.25 -7.90 11.27
CA ALA A 64 -3.63 -7.44 11.18
C ALA A 64 -3.77 -5.93 11.33
N LEU A 65 -3.31 -5.34 12.45
CA LEU A 65 -3.61 -3.95 12.76
C LEU A 65 -2.88 -2.98 11.82
N ILE A 66 -1.59 -3.22 11.55
CA ILE A 66 -0.81 -2.35 10.66
C ILE A 66 -1.34 -2.39 9.22
N PRO A 67 -1.57 -3.58 8.60
CA PRO A 67 -2.22 -3.65 7.29
C PRO A 67 -3.58 -2.97 7.25
N LEU A 68 -4.41 -3.13 8.29
CA LEU A 68 -5.71 -2.47 8.39
C LEU A 68 -5.57 -0.94 8.35
N ILE A 69 -4.65 -0.38 9.14
CA ILE A 69 -4.42 1.08 9.18
C ILE A 69 -3.92 1.59 7.82
N ILE A 70 -2.98 0.90 7.18
CA ILE A 70 -2.46 1.27 5.86
C ILE A 70 -3.58 1.26 4.83
N CYS A 71 -4.40 0.20 4.80
CA CYS A 71 -5.56 0.10 3.91
C CYS A 71 -6.58 1.22 4.16
N LEU A 72 -6.88 1.51 5.43
CA LEU A 72 -7.82 2.58 5.77
C LEU A 72 -7.32 3.95 5.31
N ILE A 73 -6.04 4.25 5.52
CA ILE A 73 -5.41 5.49 5.02
C ILE A 73 -5.50 5.55 3.49
N ALA A 74 -5.18 4.45 2.80
CA ALA A 74 -5.26 4.38 1.35
C ALA A 74 -6.69 4.63 0.83
N ILE A 75 -7.70 4.05 1.49
CA ILE A 75 -9.12 4.29 1.17
C ILE A 75 -9.48 5.77 1.37
N LEU A 76 -9.10 6.37 2.50
CA LEU A 76 -9.40 7.78 2.77
C LEU A 76 -8.73 8.72 1.76
N LEU A 77 -7.47 8.43 1.39
CA LEU A 77 -6.76 9.16 0.33
C LEU A 77 -7.45 8.98 -1.01
N PHE A 78 -7.84 7.76 -1.36
CA PHE A 78 -8.57 7.45 -2.59
C PHE A 78 -9.89 8.23 -2.65
N MET A 79 -10.69 8.21 -1.59
CA MET A 79 -11.95 8.97 -1.52
C MET A 79 -11.74 10.49 -1.68
N LYS A 80 -10.65 11.04 -1.13
CA LYS A 80 -10.35 12.47 -1.21
C LYS A 80 -9.80 12.88 -2.59
N MET A 81 -8.93 12.06 -3.18
CA MET A 81 -8.16 12.40 -4.38
C MET A 81 -8.85 11.93 -5.67
N TYR A 82 -9.57 10.81 -5.62
CA TYR A 82 -10.19 10.20 -6.78
C TYR A 82 -11.68 10.59 -6.88
N LYS A 83 -11.92 11.79 -7.42
CA LYS A 83 -13.28 12.28 -7.70
C LYS A 83 -13.70 11.82 -9.09
N LEU A 84 -14.33 10.64 -9.19
CA LEU A 84 -14.94 10.17 -10.42
C LEU A 84 -16.46 10.23 -10.30
N THR A 85 -17.06 11.28 -10.86
CA THR A 85 -18.52 11.39 -11.02
C THR A 85 -18.90 11.09 -12.48
N PRO A 86 -20.17 10.72 -12.77
CA PRO A 86 -20.63 10.55 -14.14
C PRO A 86 -20.38 11.78 -15.02
N THR A 87 -20.54 12.98 -14.44
CA THR A 87 -20.26 14.26 -15.10
C THR A 87 -18.78 14.43 -15.47
N ILE A 88 -17.86 14.16 -14.53
CA ILE A 88 -16.42 14.23 -14.78
C ILE A 88 -16.01 13.21 -15.84
N ALA A 89 -16.61 12.01 -15.84
CA ALA A 89 -16.35 11.00 -16.85
C ALA A 89 -16.80 11.44 -18.25
N GLU A 90 -17.99 12.03 -18.37
CA GLU A 90 -18.51 12.53 -19.64
C GLU A 90 -17.70 13.71 -20.18
N ASP A 91 -17.34 14.67 -19.32
CA ASP A 91 -16.50 15.81 -19.68
C ASP A 91 -15.12 15.36 -20.14
N ASN A 92 -14.53 14.38 -19.46
CA ASN A 92 -13.26 13.79 -19.84
C ASN A 92 -13.35 13.08 -21.20
N ARG A 93 -14.47 12.39 -21.48
CA ARG A 93 -14.70 11.73 -22.77
C ARG A 93 -14.77 12.73 -23.92
N LYS A 94 -15.47 13.84 -23.75
CA LYS A 94 -15.55 14.92 -24.76
C LYS A 94 -14.17 15.50 -25.07
N LYS A 95 -13.40 15.83 -24.02
CA LYS A 95 -12.03 16.35 -24.16
C LYS A 95 -11.10 15.39 -24.89
N LEU A 96 -11.26 14.08 -24.71
CA LEU A 96 -10.46 13.09 -25.44
C LEU A 96 -10.77 13.10 -26.94
N VAL A 97 -12.04 13.19 -27.32
CA VAL A 97 -12.47 13.31 -28.73
C VAL A 97 -11.93 14.58 -29.37
N ASP A 98 -11.98 15.72 -28.65
CA ASP A 98 -11.43 16.99 -29.12
C ASP A 98 -9.91 16.93 -29.36
N LEU A 99 -9.20 16.11 -28.58
CA LEU A 99 -7.77 15.85 -28.72
C LEU A 99 -7.44 14.79 -29.80
N GLY A 100 -8.44 14.24 -30.49
CA GLY A 100 -8.26 13.24 -31.54
C GLY A 100 -8.00 11.81 -31.03
N PHE A 101 -8.39 11.51 -29.78
CA PHE A 101 -8.35 10.17 -29.18
C PHE A 101 -9.70 9.47 -29.16
#